data_AF-A0AAU9JZZ5-F1
#
_entry.id   AF-A0AAU9JZZ5-F1
#
_cell.length_a   1.000
_cell.length_b   1.000
_cell.length_c   1.000
_cell.angle_alpha   90.00
_cell.angle_beta   90.00
_cell.angle_gamma   90.00
#
_symmetry.space_group_name_H-M   'P 1'
#
loop_
_entity.id
_entity.type
_entity.pdbx_description
1 polymer ?
#
loop_
_entity_poly.entity_id
_entity_poly.type
_entity_poly.pdbx_seq_one_letter_code
_entity_poly.pdbx_strand_id
1 'polypeptide(L)'
;MSIIDKFISDIDQRINDPHSRTPSMSFRADELKEYNSLFQVQDEYTSKSWEPPNPLPLQKPEKPKGDATERLAKKASFNDRRHLEERLKKMQDDKIAAEKKPAKATKREIQDRQEYLHKQANLMQRKRENQKLEQIKQELTKLSGPSLSKKSIEITNSQGRAGKIEDRLLIAGQRSKKNAQERLASNERESKANAVPVITPFASKIVREGDIVDRLALYQKIYKDKKELIGKELKSEFSFQPQINRDFISERPALTSVRSEATFKEEFPFRPTLDENSMKIASRLGPFGNRSTKHSRIEAEPFPFKPSINKSTNIDPRARSTSPRWKGLYDLNFEKREKIEILRNEFQESQRDLECTFHPKTTSPVTSTDPSKTIQRLYNWERLKTSRIEEIKEKKANEDLENCTFKPSLQAKPNYDESDEFARRSVQEFLDKLTKKKPEKQFSYMQNYQMKQDYKQKKIPDDLSIPLIDGDINSMQYDEAIQELHDLLHKYY
;
A
#
# COMPACT_ATOMS: atom_id res chain seq x y z
N MET A 1 2.43 34.90 47.22
CA MET A 1 2.96 33.83 48.10
C MET A 1 1.86 33.22 48.97
N SER A 2 1.13 33.97 49.82
CA SER A 2 0.16 33.36 50.76
C SER A 2 -1.02 32.59 50.14
N ILE A 3 -1.39 32.88 48.89
CA ILE A 3 -2.47 32.16 48.17
C ILE A 3 -1.98 30.77 47.72
N ILE A 4 -0.71 30.67 47.32
CA ILE A 4 -0.10 29.43 46.84
C ILE A 4 0.12 28.47 48.01
N ASP A 5 0.57 28.98 49.17
CA ASP A 5 0.78 28.17 50.36
C ASP A 5 -0.54 27.63 50.94
N LYS A 6 -1.63 28.41 50.85
CA LYS A 6 -2.98 27.94 51.20
C LYS A 6 -3.47 26.83 50.27
N PHE A 7 -3.17 26.93 48.99
CA PHE A 7 -3.59 25.95 47.98
C PHE A 7 -2.87 24.61 48.15
N ILE A 8 -1.56 24.65 48.41
CA ILE A 8 -0.77 23.44 48.65
C ILE A 8 -1.21 22.74 49.95
N SER A 9 -1.47 23.50 51.01
CA SER A 9 -1.96 22.95 52.29
C SER A 9 -3.33 22.27 52.18
N ASP A 10 -4.25 22.83 51.37
CA ASP A 10 -5.59 22.27 51.17
C ASP A 10 -5.55 20.97 50.33
N ILE A 11 -4.60 20.85 49.41
CA ILE A 11 -4.34 19.60 48.67
C ILE A 11 -3.80 18.52 49.61
N ASP A 12 -2.82 18.87 50.45
CA ASP A 12 -2.22 17.92 51.39
C ASP A 12 -3.22 17.43 52.44
N GLN A 13 -4.16 18.27 52.89
CA GLN A 13 -5.23 17.84 53.80
C GLN A 13 -6.20 16.86 53.14
N ARG A 14 -6.57 17.07 51.86
CA ARG A 14 -7.50 16.19 51.13
C ARG A 14 -6.90 14.84 50.74
N ILE A 15 -5.57 14.80 50.54
CA ILE A 15 -4.85 13.55 50.24
C ILE A 15 -4.76 12.66 51.49
N ASN A 16 -4.69 13.27 52.68
CA ASN A 16 -4.47 12.54 53.93
C ASN A 16 -5.75 12.15 54.68
N ASP A 17 -6.94 12.50 54.19
CA ASP A 17 -8.21 12.12 54.82
C ASP A 17 -8.70 10.73 54.34
N PRO A 18 -8.73 9.70 55.20
CA PRO A 18 -9.10 8.32 54.83
C PRO A 18 -10.58 8.12 54.49
N HIS A 19 -11.43 9.14 54.66
CA HIS A 19 -12.84 9.11 54.25
C HIS A 19 -13.13 9.90 52.96
N SER A 20 -12.10 10.50 52.35
CA SER A 20 -12.15 11.14 51.05
C SER A 20 -12.35 10.09 49.95
N ARG A 21 -13.61 9.90 49.50
CA ARG A 21 -13.92 9.07 48.32
C ARG A 21 -13.35 9.74 47.07
N THR A 22 -12.16 9.31 46.67
CA THR A 22 -11.46 9.52 45.37
C THR A 22 -11.50 10.94 44.78
N PRO A 23 -10.35 11.56 44.45
CA PRO A 23 -10.31 12.93 43.99
C PRO A 23 -10.87 13.06 42.57
N SER A 24 -12.18 13.27 42.43
CA SER A 24 -12.69 13.88 41.21
C SER A 24 -12.29 15.35 41.27
N MET A 25 -11.29 15.72 40.46
CA MET A 25 -10.81 17.08 40.22
C MET A 25 -11.89 17.94 39.53
N SER A 26 -13.08 18.04 40.10
CA SER A 26 -14.09 19.00 39.68
C SER A 26 -13.81 20.30 40.45
N PHE A 27 -13.02 21.19 39.84
CA PHE A 27 -12.90 22.57 40.32
C PHE A 27 -14.30 23.20 40.31
N ARG A 28 -14.69 23.84 41.42
CA ARG A 28 -15.95 24.60 41.42
C ARG A 28 -15.79 25.77 40.45
N ALA A 29 -16.84 26.07 39.69
CA ALA A 29 -16.81 27.11 38.65
C ALA A 29 -16.34 28.49 39.15
N ASP A 30 -16.44 28.74 40.46
CA ASP A 30 -15.99 29.98 41.09
C ASP A 30 -14.46 30.05 41.28
N GLU A 31 -13.77 28.91 41.43
CA GLU A 31 -12.30 28.84 41.54
C GLU A 31 -11.62 29.06 40.16
N LEU A 32 -12.31 28.70 39.08
CA LEU A 32 -11.85 28.91 37.71
C LEU A 32 -11.85 30.40 37.28
N LYS A 33 -12.71 31.22 37.89
CA LYS A 33 -12.74 32.68 37.62
C LYS A 33 -11.52 33.39 38.19
N GLU A 34 -11.02 32.93 39.33
CA GLU A 34 -9.81 33.47 39.95
C GLU A 34 -8.55 33.02 39.21
N TYR A 35 -8.58 31.85 38.57
CA TYR A 35 -7.51 31.33 37.73
C TYR A 35 -7.30 32.15 36.44
N ASN A 36 -8.37 32.64 35.81
CA ASN A 36 -8.28 33.37 34.55
C ASN A 36 -7.71 34.81 34.70
N SER A 37 -7.79 35.40 35.89
CA SER A 37 -7.21 36.73 36.15
C SER A 37 -5.69 36.69 36.31
N LEU A 38 -5.12 35.54 36.68
CA LEU A 38 -3.67 35.33 36.82
C LEU A 38 -2.91 35.27 35.48
N PHE A 39 -3.61 35.03 34.36
CA PHE A 39 -3.00 34.89 33.03
C PHE A 39 -3.23 36.07 32.08
N GLN A 40 -3.90 37.14 32.53
CA GLN A 40 -3.97 38.39 31.77
C GLN A 40 -2.68 39.20 31.97
N VAL A 41 -1.58 38.72 31.38
CA VAL A 41 -0.37 39.52 31.21
C VAL A 41 -0.53 40.35 29.93
N GLN A 42 -0.33 41.67 30.08
CA GLN A 42 -0.52 42.70 29.06
C GLN A 42 0.31 42.42 27.79
N ASP A 43 -0.39 42.32 26.64
CA ASP A 43 0.20 42.32 25.31
C ASP A 43 0.64 43.74 24.90
N GLU A 44 1.77 44.19 25.44
CA GLU A 44 2.53 45.31 24.88
C GLU A 44 3.94 44.83 24.52
N TYR A 45 4.08 44.17 23.36
CA TYR A 45 5.39 44.05 22.71
C TYR A 45 5.33 44.65 21.31
N THR A 46 5.86 45.86 21.26
CA THR A 46 6.10 46.66 20.07
C THR A 46 7.07 45.95 19.12
N SER A 47 6.75 46.11 17.84
CA SER A 47 7.46 45.65 16.65
C SER A 47 8.94 46.03 16.65
N LYS A 48 9.81 45.09 17.07
CA LYS A 48 11.25 45.16 16.83
C LYS A 48 11.59 44.49 15.50
N SER A 49 12.09 45.29 14.56
CA SER A 49 12.57 44.85 13.25
C SER A 49 13.67 43.80 13.39
N TRP A 50 13.50 42.68 12.70
CA TRP A 50 14.42 41.56 12.70
C TRP A 50 15.60 41.88 11.77
N GLU A 51 16.80 42.07 12.32
CA GLU A 51 18.04 42.08 11.54
C GLU A 51 18.63 40.67 11.44
N PRO A 52 19.10 40.24 10.26
CA PRO A 52 19.66 38.91 10.07
C PRO A 52 21.01 38.76 10.79
N PRO A 53 21.29 37.60 11.41
CA PRO A 53 22.52 37.41 12.17
C PRO A 53 23.76 37.38 11.26
N ASN A 54 24.80 38.06 11.72
CA ASN A 54 26.14 38.12 11.12
C ASN A 54 26.70 36.72 10.81
N PRO A 55 27.27 36.47 9.61
CA PRO A 55 27.88 35.20 9.29
C PRO A 55 29.12 34.96 10.16
N LEU A 56 29.15 33.80 10.82
CA LEU A 56 30.27 33.34 11.65
C LEU A 56 31.55 33.21 10.79
N PRO A 57 32.73 33.51 11.38
CA PRO A 57 34.00 33.45 10.66
C PRO A 57 34.37 32.02 10.27
N LEU A 58 34.63 31.80 8.97
CA LEU A 58 35.19 30.56 8.44
C LEU A 58 36.49 30.20 9.18
N GLN A 59 36.48 29.06 9.87
CA GLN A 59 37.70 28.47 10.40
C GLN A 59 38.62 28.05 9.24
N LYS A 60 39.86 28.57 9.26
CA LYS A 60 40.91 28.20 8.32
C LYS A 60 41.25 26.71 8.49
N PRO A 61 41.29 25.89 7.43
CA PRO A 61 41.73 24.51 7.54
C PRO A 61 43.20 24.47 7.96
N GLU A 62 43.47 23.70 9.01
CA GLU A 62 44.82 23.43 9.50
C GLU A 62 45.66 22.76 8.42
N LYS A 63 46.90 23.23 8.25
CA LYS A 63 47.85 22.71 7.27
C LYS A 63 48.28 21.29 7.68
N PRO A 64 48.05 20.24 6.86
CA PRO A 64 48.62 18.94 7.13
C PRO A 64 50.15 19.01 6.96
N LYS A 65 50.87 18.52 7.97
CA LYS A 65 52.33 18.45 7.99
C LYS A 65 52.80 17.37 7.01
N GLY A 66 53.44 17.81 5.93
CA GLY A 66 54.58 17.18 5.29
C GLY A 66 54.45 15.71 4.89
N ASP A 67 53.71 15.44 3.82
CA ASP A 67 53.79 14.16 3.11
C ASP A 67 54.60 14.31 1.81
N ALA A 68 55.46 13.33 1.53
CA ALA A 68 56.39 13.30 0.39
C ALA A 68 55.70 13.34 -0.99
N THR A 69 54.37 13.22 -1.03
CA THR A 69 53.52 13.32 -2.22
C THR A 69 53.43 14.75 -2.78
N GLU A 70 53.63 15.79 -1.95
CA GLU A 70 53.59 17.19 -2.41
C GLU A 70 54.79 17.54 -3.32
N ARG A 71 55.93 16.88 -3.16
CA ARG A 71 57.12 17.08 -4.00
C ARG A 71 56.98 16.47 -5.40
N LEU A 72 56.15 15.43 -5.56
CA LEU A 72 55.85 14.84 -6.88
C LEU A 72 54.80 15.66 -7.65
N ALA A 73 53.78 16.17 -6.95
CA ALA A 73 52.76 17.04 -7.57
C ALA A 73 53.36 18.35 -8.11
N LYS A 74 54.34 18.94 -7.41
CA LYS A 74 55.04 20.16 -7.86
C LYS A 74 55.91 19.93 -9.11
N LYS A 75 56.45 18.72 -9.32
CA LYS A 75 57.22 18.37 -10.53
C LYS A 75 56.32 18.13 -11.75
N ALA A 76 55.16 17.51 -11.57
CA ALA A 76 54.16 17.35 -12.65
C ALA A 76 53.66 18.72 -13.14
N SER A 77 53.35 19.63 -12.21
CA SER A 77 52.92 21.00 -12.52
C SER A 77 53.94 21.82 -13.32
N PHE A 78 55.25 21.58 -13.11
CA PHE A 78 56.29 22.32 -13.82
C PHE A 78 56.45 21.88 -15.29
N ASN A 79 56.34 20.57 -15.55
CA ASN A 79 56.37 20.05 -16.93
C ASN A 79 55.12 20.48 -17.71
N ASP A 80 53.94 20.46 -17.08
CA ASP A 80 52.70 20.94 -17.71
C ASP A 80 52.78 22.42 -18.05
N ARG A 81 53.36 23.23 -17.16
CA ARG A 81 53.56 24.67 -17.39
C ARG A 81 54.53 24.93 -18.54
N ARG A 82 55.65 24.20 -18.61
CA ARG A 82 56.62 24.33 -19.71
C ARG A 82 55.99 23.94 -21.05
N HIS A 83 55.19 22.87 -21.08
CA HIS A 83 54.46 22.47 -22.29
C HIS A 83 53.42 23.51 -22.72
N LEU A 84 52.75 24.16 -21.76
CA LEU A 84 51.79 25.22 -22.03
C LEU A 84 52.49 26.47 -22.59
N GLU A 85 53.64 26.84 -22.03
CA GLU A 85 54.46 27.96 -22.49
C GLU A 85 55.04 27.71 -23.90
N GLU A 86 55.54 26.51 -24.20
CA GLU A 86 55.96 26.12 -25.55
C GLU A 86 54.80 26.17 -26.55
N ARG A 87 53.60 25.76 -26.13
CA ARG A 87 52.41 25.78 -26.98
C ARG A 87 51.92 27.21 -27.25
N LEU A 88 51.98 28.09 -26.25
CA LEU A 88 51.67 29.52 -26.42
C LEU A 88 52.68 30.20 -27.33
N LYS A 89 53.97 29.91 -27.17
CA LYS A 89 55.03 30.43 -28.04
C LYS A 89 54.84 29.99 -29.49
N LYS A 90 54.55 28.70 -29.71
CA LYS A 90 54.26 28.17 -31.04
C LYS A 90 53.06 28.84 -31.70
N MET A 91 51.97 29.08 -30.94
CA MET A 91 50.82 29.82 -31.49
C MET A 91 51.15 31.27 -31.84
N GLN A 92 52.02 31.93 -31.07
CA GLN A 92 52.48 33.29 -31.40
C GLN A 92 53.36 33.30 -32.65
N ASP A 93 54.29 32.35 -32.76
CA ASP A 93 55.15 32.21 -33.95
C ASP A 93 54.32 31.88 -35.20
N ASP A 94 53.33 31.00 -35.10
CA ASP A 94 52.39 30.68 -36.18
C ASP A 94 51.52 31.90 -36.57
N LYS A 95 51.16 32.76 -35.61
CA LYS A 95 50.42 34.00 -35.87
C LYS A 95 51.27 35.03 -36.61
N ILE A 96 52.53 35.19 -36.21
CA ILE A 96 53.50 36.07 -36.90
C ILE A 96 53.80 35.54 -38.31
N ALA A 97 53.89 34.22 -38.49
CA ALA A 97 54.05 33.60 -39.80
C ALA A 97 52.81 33.80 -40.70
N ALA A 98 51.60 33.77 -40.15
CA ALA A 98 50.36 33.99 -40.88
C ALA A 98 50.14 35.46 -41.31
N GLU A 99 50.72 36.43 -40.60
CA GLU A 99 50.67 37.86 -40.95
C GLU A 99 51.59 38.22 -42.13
N LYS A 100 52.55 37.34 -42.50
CA LYS A 100 53.28 37.45 -43.77
C LYS A 100 52.33 37.09 -44.92
N LYS A 101 51.65 38.13 -45.44
CA LYS A 101 50.67 38.14 -46.53
C LYS A 101 50.77 36.91 -47.44
N PRO A 102 49.90 35.90 -47.31
CA PRO A 102 49.82 34.86 -48.30
C PRO A 102 49.42 35.50 -49.63
N ALA A 103 50.13 35.14 -50.70
CA ALA A 103 49.71 35.43 -52.06
C ALA A 103 48.22 35.07 -52.18
N LYS A 104 47.42 35.97 -52.79
CA LYS A 104 45.96 35.87 -52.86
C LYS A 104 45.55 34.44 -53.25
N ALA A 105 45.07 33.68 -52.27
CA ALA A 105 44.62 32.30 -52.49
C ALA A 105 43.58 32.31 -53.60
N THR A 106 43.71 31.38 -54.53
CA THR A 106 42.79 31.30 -55.66
C THR A 106 41.38 30.98 -55.15
N LYS A 107 40.32 31.44 -55.84
CA LYS A 107 38.93 31.15 -55.43
C LYS A 107 38.68 29.66 -55.21
N ARG A 108 39.38 28.80 -55.97
CA ARG A 108 39.34 27.34 -55.85
C ARG A 108 39.89 26.84 -54.51
N GLU A 109 41.04 27.35 -54.07
CA GLU A 109 41.61 26.98 -52.76
C GLU A 109 40.72 27.42 -51.59
N ILE A 110 40.02 28.54 -51.72
CA ILE A 110 39.05 28.99 -50.71
C ILE A 110 37.87 28.02 -50.63
N GLN A 111 37.36 27.58 -51.78
CA GLN A 111 36.27 26.61 -51.85
C GLN A 111 36.68 25.24 -51.29
N ASP A 112 37.83 24.71 -51.72
CA ASP A 112 38.36 23.43 -51.22
C ASP A 112 38.58 23.47 -49.70
N ARG A 113 39.05 24.61 -49.17
CA ARG A 113 39.21 24.83 -47.73
C ARG A 113 37.88 24.86 -46.98
N GLN A 114 36.84 25.48 -47.55
CA GLN A 114 35.50 25.49 -46.97
C GLN A 114 34.88 24.09 -46.93
N GLU A 115 35.00 23.33 -48.02
CA GLU A 115 34.53 21.94 -48.08
C GLU A 115 35.25 21.05 -47.07
N TYR A 116 36.56 21.21 -46.92
CA TYR A 116 37.35 20.50 -45.91
C TYR A 116 36.87 20.81 -44.48
N LEU A 117 36.66 22.08 -44.15
CA LEU A 117 36.15 22.49 -42.83
C LEU A 117 34.75 21.94 -42.56
N HIS A 118 33.87 21.95 -43.56
CA HIS A 118 32.53 21.38 -43.44
C HIS A 118 32.57 19.86 -43.23
N LYS A 119 33.45 19.15 -43.96
CA LYS A 119 33.67 17.71 -43.77
C LYS A 119 34.21 17.39 -42.37
N GLN A 120 35.12 18.21 -41.86
CA GLN A 120 35.67 18.06 -40.51
C GLN A 120 34.61 18.32 -39.43
N ALA A 121 33.76 19.34 -39.61
CA ALA A 121 32.64 19.63 -38.71
C ALA A 121 31.63 18.46 -38.66
N ASN A 122 31.26 17.91 -39.81
CA ASN A 122 30.36 16.75 -39.90
C ASN A 122 30.94 15.51 -39.21
N LEU A 123 32.25 15.27 -39.33
CA LEU A 123 32.91 14.16 -38.66
C LEU A 123 32.90 14.32 -37.13
N MET A 124 33.13 15.54 -36.63
CA MET A 124 33.03 15.85 -35.21
C MET A 124 31.59 15.73 -34.69
N GLN A 125 30.59 16.11 -35.48
CA GLN A 125 29.18 15.94 -35.13
C GLN A 125 28.79 14.46 -35.03
N ARG A 126 29.16 13.64 -36.03
CA ARG A 126 28.94 12.18 -36.00
C ARG A 126 29.59 11.53 -34.78
N LYS A 127 30.79 11.98 -34.39
CA LYS A 127 31.47 11.47 -33.18
C LYS A 127 30.68 11.80 -31.90
N ARG A 128 30.13 13.01 -31.79
CA ARG A 128 29.27 13.41 -30.65
C ARG A 128 27.97 12.60 -30.61
N GLU A 129 27.35 12.38 -31.76
CA GLU A 129 26.12 11.57 -31.88
C GLU A 129 26.38 10.11 -31.48
N ASN A 130 27.48 9.52 -31.96
CA ASN A 130 27.88 8.17 -31.57
C ASN A 130 28.14 8.03 -30.07
N GLN A 131 28.81 9.02 -29.46
CA GLN A 131 29.01 9.05 -28.00
C GLN A 131 27.68 9.16 -27.24
N LYS A 132 26.73 9.97 -27.71
CA LYS A 132 25.38 10.03 -27.11
C LYS A 132 24.65 8.70 -27.22
N LEU A 133 24.71 8.03 -28.38
CA LEU A 133 24.10 6.71 -28.56
C LEU A 133 24.73 5.66 -27.64
N GLU A 134 26.05 5.71 -27.44
CA GLU A 134 26.75 4.81 -26.54
C GLU A 134 26.39 5.05 -25.06
N GLN A 135 26.25 6.32 -24.66
CA GLN A 135 25.74 6.68 -23.32
C GLN A 135 24.31 6.17 -23.11
N ILE A 136 23.41 6.36 -24.09
CA ILE A 136 22.04 5.85 -24.03
C ILE A 136 22.03 4.32 -23.91
N LYS A 137 22.88 3.61 -24.67
CA LYS A 137 23.02 2.15 -24.54
C LYS A 137 23.48 1.74 -23.15
N GLN A 138 24.46 2.44 -22.58
CA GLN A 138 24.93 2.16 -21.22
C GLN A 138 23.85 2.44 -20.18
N GLU A 139 23.09 3.53 -20.30
CA GLU A 139 21.96 3.83 -19.42
C GLU A 139 20.86 2.76 -19.53
N LEU A 140 20.52 2.33 -20.75
CA LEU A 140 19.56 1.24 -20.96
C LEU A 140 20.03 -0.07 -20.32
N THR A 141 21.32 -0.40 -20.40
CA THR A 141 21.86 -1.60 -19.72
C THR A 141 21.86 -1.48 -18.19
N LYS A 142 22.01 -0.27 -17.64
CA LYS A 142 21.91 -0.04 -16.18
C LYS A 142 20.46 -0.08 -15.69
N LEU A 143 19.52 0.36 -16.53
CA LEU A 143 18.08 0.35 -16.23
C LEU A 143 17.42 -0.99 -16.52
N SER A 144 18.01 -1.83 -17.37
CA SER A 144 17.53 -3.19 -17.56
C SER A 144 17.67 -3.94 -16.25
N GLY A 145 16.53 -4.30 -15.64
CA GLY A 145 16.50 -5.15 -14.46
C GLY A 145 17.21 -6.49 -14.72
N PRO A 146 17.48 -7.28 -13.68
CA PRO A 146 18.17 -8.56 -13.81
C PRO A 146 17.50 -9.42 -14.90
N SER A 147 18.24 -9.64 -16.00
CA SER A 147 17.80 -10.47 -17.11
C SER A 147 17.71 -11.92 -16.67
N LEU A 148 16.57 -12.55 -16.93
CA LEU A 148 16.38 -13.98 -16.66
C LEU A 148 17.38 -14.78 -17.49
N SER A 149 18.07 -15.72 -16.85
CA SER A 149 18.99 -16.61 -17.57
C SER A 149 18.26 -17.37 -18.68
N LYS A 150 18.94 -17.68 -19.79
CA LYS A 150 18.37 -18.46 -20.90
C LYS A 150 17.71 -19.76 -20.42
N LYS A 151 18.30 -20.41 -19.41
CA LYS A 151 17.76 -21.63 -18.79
C LYS A 151 16.48 -21.38 -18.01
N SER A 152 16.35 -20.24 -17.33
CA SER A 152 15.10 -19.82 -16.68
C SER A 152 14.00 -19.60 -17.71
N ILE A 153 14.33 -19.00 -18.86
CA ILE A 153 13.40 -18.79 -19.98
C ILE A 153 12.96 -20.14 -20.58
N GLU A 154 13.90 -21.07 -20.77
CA GLU A 154 13.59 -22.43 -21.21
C GLU A 154 12.70 -23.18 -20.22
N ILE A 155 12.93 -23.06 -18.91
CA ILE A 155 12.07 -23.66 -17.89
C ILE A 155 10.66 -23.05 -17.92
N THR A 156 10.54 -21.73 -18.10
CA THR A 156 9.22 -21.10 -18.24
C THR A 156 8.49 -21.57 -19.50
N ASN A 157 9.22 -21.82 -20.59
CA ASN A 157 8.65 -22.30 -21.85
C ASN A 157 8.35 -23.81 -21.82
N SER A 158 9.16 -24.61 -21.14
CA SER A 158 9.03 -26.07 -21.11
C SER A 158 7.94 -26.57 -20.17
N GLN A 159 7.50 -25.76 -19.21
CA GLN A 159 6.45 -26.16 -18.25
C GLN A 159 5.04 -26.33 -18.87
N GLY A 160 4.89 -26.30 -20.20
CA GLY A 160 3.61 -26.54 -20.88
C GLY A 160 2.52 -25.57 -20.42
N ARG A 161 2.93 -24.40 -19.93
CA ARG A 161 2.04 -23.45 -19.28
C ARG A 161 1.37 -22.60 -20.36
N ALA A 162 0.30 -23.11 -20.97
CA ALA A 162 -0.53 -22.33 -21.87
C ALA A 162 -1.15 -21.10 -21.17
N GLY A 163 -0.87 -19.90 -21.69
CA GLY A 163 -1.47 -18.64 -21.23
C GLY A 163 -0.61 -17.82 -20.27
N LYS A 164 -0.92 -16.52 -20.17
CA LYS A 164 -0.21 -15.58 -19.31
C LYS A 164 -0.37 -15.95 -17.84
N ILE A 165 0.65 -15.68 -17.02
CA ILE A 165 0.60 -15.93 -15.58
C ILE A 165 -0.53 -15.12 -14.92
N GLU A 166 -0.78 -13.91 -15.43
CA GLU A 166 -1.86 -13.02 -15.00
C GLU A 166 -3.24 -13.69 -15.16
N ASP A 167 -3.52 -14.24 -16.35
CA ASP A 167 -4.79 -14.93 -16.62
C ASP A 167 -4.98 -16.13 -15.70
N ARG A 168 -3.91 -16.86 -15.39
CA ARG A 168 -3.96 -18.01 -14.49
C ARG A 168 -4.24 -17.60 -13.05
N LEU A 169 -3.62 -16.50 -12.59
CA LEU A 169 -3.88 -15.95 -11.26
C LEU A 169 -5.32 -15.43 -11.17
N LEU A 170 -5.83 -14.81 -12.23
CA LEU A 170 -7.23 -14.38 -12.31
C LEU A 170 -8.19 -15.58 -12.27
N ILE A 171 -7.94 -16.62 -13.06
CA ILE A 171 -8.76 -17.85 -13.07
C ILE A 171 -8.70 -18.55 -11.70
N ALA A 172 -7.51 -18.64 -11.10
CA ALA A 172 -7.34 -19.23 -9.77
C ALA A 172 -8.06 -18.42 -8.68
N GLY A 173 -7.98 -17.09 -8.74
CA GLY A 173 -8.70 -16.19 -7.85
C GLY A 173 -10.21 -16.32 -7.98
N GLN A 174 -10.72 -16.38 -9.22
CA GLN A 174 -12.16 -16.60 -9.48
C GLN A 174 -12.63 -17.96 -8.97
N ARG A 175 -11.87 -19.03 -9.20
CA ARG A 175 -12.15 -20.36 -8.64
C ARG A 175 -12.16 -20.35 -7.12
N SER A 176 -11.19 -19.70 -6.49
CA SER A 176 -11.14 -19.57 -5.03
C SER A 176 -12.35 -18.82 -4.48
N LYS A 177 -12.77 -17.73 -5.14
CA LYS A 177 -13.97 -16.97 -4.75
C LYS A 177 -15.25 -17.79 -4.90
N LYS A 178 -15.39 -18.52 -6.00
CA LYS A 178 -16.53 -19.41 -6.24
C LYS A 178 -16.60 -20.52 -5.18
N ASN A 179 -15.48 -21.17 -4.88
CA ASN A 179 -15.41 -22.21 -3.86
C ASN A 179 -15.74 -21.66 -2.46
N ALA A 180 -15.30 -20.44 -2.13
CA ALA A 180 -15.64 -19.80 -0.86
C ALA A 180 -17.14 -19.50 -0.75
N GLN A 181 -17.76 -19.00 -1.83
CA GLN A 181 -19.20 -18.76 -1.88
C GLN A 181 -20.00 -20.08 -1.76
N GLU A 182 -19.55 -21.13 -2.44
CA GLU A 182 -20.18 -22.45 -2.36
C GLU A 182 -20.10 -23.05 -0.96
N ARG A 183 -18.98 -22.87 -0.26
CA ARG A 183 -18.85 -23.26 1.15
C ARG A 183 -19.79 -22.49 2.06
N LEU A 184 -19.90 -21.17 1.89
CA LEU A 184 -20.84 -20.37 2.68
C LEU A 184 -22.29 -20.79 2.44
N ALA A 185 -22.66 -21.05 1.17
CA ALA A 185 -23.99 -21.53 0.83
C ALA A 185 -24.26 -22.95 1.38
N SER A 186 -23.26 -23.84 1.39
CA SER A 186 -23.39 -25.17 2.02
C SER A 186 -23.61 -25.04 3.52
N ASN A 187 -22.78 -24.23 4.19
CA ASN A 187 -22.91 -23.99 5.63
C ASN A 187 -24.29 -23.40 5.96
N GLU A 188 -24.80 -22.45 5.17
CA GLU A 188 -26.12 -21.87 5.39
C GLU A 188 -27.23 -22.92 5.23
N ARG A 189 -27.13 -23.81 4.25
CA ARG A 189 -28.07 -24.93 4.07
C ARG A 189 -28.02 -25.90 5.23
N GLU A 190 -26.82 -26.24 5.70
CA GLU A 190 -26.62 -27.10 6.87
C GLU A 190 -27.15 -26.43 8.15
N SER A 191 -26.89 -25.15 8.35
CA SER A 191 -27.46 -24.38 9.47
C SER A 191 -28.98 -24.34 9.42
N LYS A 192 -29.58 -24.16 8.24
CA LYS A 192 -31.05 -24.21 8.08
C LYS A 192 -31.63 -25.60 8.31
N ALA A 193 -30.95 -26.64 7.84
CA ALA A 193 -31.38 -28.03 8.03
C ALA A 193 -31.25 -28.48 9.50
N ASN A 194 -30.22 -27.99 10.21
CA ASN A 194 -29.94 -28.30 11.60
C ASN A 194 -30.55 -27.30 12.59
N ALA A 195 -31.20 -26.24 12.12
CA ALA A 195 -31.96 -25.30 12.94
C ALA A 195 -33.27 -25.95 13.39
N VAL A 196 -33.18 -26.94 14.27
CA VAL A 196 -34.29 -27.27 15.15
C VAL A 196 -34.40 -26.09 16.12
N PRO A 197 -35.54 -25.36 16.17
CA PRO A 197 -35.69 -24.28 17.11
C PRO A 197 -35.56 -24.85 18.53
N VAL A 198 -34.43 -24.59 19.18
CA VAL A 198 -34.21 -24.99 20.57
C VAL A 198 -35.09 -24.08 21.41
N ILE A 199 -36.25 -24.59 21.81
CA ILE A 199 -37.08 -23.95 22.81
C ILE A 199 -36.24 -23.92 24.08
N THR A 200 -35.86 -22.72 24.54
CA THR A 200 -35.12 -22.59 25.79
C THR A 200 -35.94 -23.21 26.93
N PRO A 201 -35.31 -23.89 27.91
CA PRO A 201 -36.02 -24.53 29.02
C PRO A 201 -36.83 -23.54 29.87
N PHE A 202 -36.53 -22.24 29.74
CA PHE A 202 -37.36 -21.18 30.29
C PHE A 202 -38.65 -20.98 29.47
N ALA A 203 -38.56 -20.89 28.14
CA ALA A 203 -39.72 -20.73 27.26
C ALA A 203 -40.70 -21.91 27.35
N SER A 204 -40.21 -23.13 27.62
CA SER A 204 -41.08 -24.29 27.85
C SER A 204 -41.85 -24.23 29.17
N LYS A 205 -41.38 -23.45 30.15
CA LYS A 205 -42.02 -23.28 31.47
C LYS A 205 -43.00 -22.11 31.53
N ILE A 206 -42.99 -21.22 30.53
CA ILE A 206 -43.92 -20.07 30.49
C ILE A 206 -45.30 -20.60 30.13
N VAL A 207 -46.14 -20.80 31.14
CA VAL A 207 -47.59 -20.98 30.95
C VAL A 207 -48.16 -19.61 30.59
N ARG A 208 -48.82 -19.54 29.44
CA ARG A 208 -49.49 -18.33 28.97
C ARG A 208 -50.97 -18.61 28.90
N GLU A 209 -51.76 -17.77 29.53
CA GLU A 209 -53.21 -17.88 29.57
C GLU A 209 -53.83 -17.52 28.22
N GLY A 210 -54.93 -18.20 27.86
CA GLY A 210 -55.71 -17.96 26.65
C GLY A 210 -55.27 -18.78 25.42
N ASP A 211 -56.13 -18.79 24.40
CA ASP A 211 -55.86 -19.49 23.14
C ASP A 211 -54.66 -18.85 22.40
N ILE A 212 -53.91 -19.67 21.67
CA ILE A 212 -52.72 -19.26 20.91
C ILE A 212 -53.13 -18.29 19.80
N VAL A 213 -54.28 -18.53 19.16
CA VAL A 213 -54.80 -17.72 18.05
C VAL A 213 -55.09 -16.29 18.51
N ASP A 214 -55.78 -16.13 19.63
CA ASP A 214 -56.12 -14.82 20.19
C ASP A 214 -54.88 -14.03 20.59
N ARG A 215 -53.89 -14.72 21.17
CA ARG A 215 -52.61 -14.08 21.53
C ARG A 215 -51.82 -13.63 20.32
N LEU A 216 -51.78 -14.43 19.25
CA LEU A 216 -51.12 -14.02 18.00
C LEU A 216 -51.83 -12.82 17.36
N ALA A 217 -53.17 -12.80 17.36
CA ALA A 217 -53.95 -11.67 16.89
C ALA A 217 -53.67 -10.40 17.73
N LEU A 218 -53.58 -10.54 19.05
CA LEU A 218 -53.24 -9.46 19.97
C LEU A 218 -51.83 -8.92 19.71
N TYR A 219 -50.82 -9.79 19.58
CA TYR A 219 -49.45 -9.35 19.26
C TYR A 219 -49.36 -8.67 17.90
N GLN A 220 -50.08 -9.17 16.89
CA GLN A 220 -50.12 -8.53 15.58
C GLN A 220 -50.70 -7.12 15.67
N LYS A 221 -51.73 -6.92 16.49
CA LYS A 221 -52.31 -5.60 16.77
C LYS A 221 -51.30 -4.68 17.46
N ILE A 222 -50.66 -5.14 18.55
CA ILE A 222 -49.62 -4.39 19.27
C ILE A 222 -48.47 -3.98 18.33
N TYR A 223 -48.03 -4.86 17.43
CA TYR A 223 -46.97 -4.55 16.46
C TYR A 223 -47.39 -3.48 15.46
N LYS A 224 -48.64 -3.53 14.96
CA LYS A 224 -49.18 -2.50 14.07
C LYS A 224 -49.26 -1.16 14.78
N ASP A 225 -49.81 -1.14 16.00
CA ASP A 225 -49.97 0.06 16.82
C ASP A 225 -48.60 0.70 17.13
N LYS A 226 -47.60 -0.10 17.52
CA LYS A 226 -46.22 0.38 17.73
C LYS A 226 -45.59 0.92 16.45
N LYS A 227 -45.79 0.27 15.32
CA LYS A 227 -45.25 0.72 14.03
C LYS A 227 -45.88 2.06 13.62
N GLU A 228 -47.16 2.25 13.88
CA GLU A 228 -47.85 3.53 13.65
C GLU A 228 -47.39 4.63 14.60
N LEU A 229 -47.16 4.32 15.88
CA LEU A 229 -46.59 5.24 16.86
C LEU A 229 -45.20 5.72 16.44
N ILE A 230 -44.30 4.79 16.10
CA ILE A 230 -42.95 5.10 15.61
C ILE A 230 -43.02 5.99 14.35
N GLY A 231 -43.91 5.67 13.41
CA GLY A 231 -44.11 6.47 12.21
C GLY A 231 -44.69 7.88 12.46
N LYS A 232 -45.39 8.09 13.58
CA LYS A 232 -45.91 9.39 14.00
C LYS A 232 -44.86 10.19 14.78
N GLU A 233 -44.10 9.56 15.67
CA GLU A 233 -43.00 10.18 16.42
C GLU A 233 -41.87 10.65 15.49
N LEU A 234 -41.53 9.88 14.45
CA LEU A 234 -40.51 10.27 13.46
C LEU A 234 -40.89 11.48 12.59
N LYS A 235 -42.18 11.87 12.54
CA LYS A 235 -42.63 13.07 11.82
C LYS A 235 -42.78 14.30 12.72
N SER A 236 -42.77 14.09 14.04
CA SER A 236 -42.92 15.14 15.04
C SER A 236 -41.55 15.38 15.70
N GLU A 237 -40.81 16.36 15.20
CA GLU A 237 -39.70 17.00 15.93
C GLU A 237 -38.47 16.10 16.23
N PHE A 238 -37.76 15.66 15.19
CA PHE A 238 -36.31 15.44 15.30
C PHE A 238 -35.55 16.46 14.47
N SER A 239 -35.61 17.73 14.89
CA SER A 239 -34.63 18.76 14.52
C SER A 239 -33.41 18.72 15.45
N PHE A 240 -33.13 17.56 16.06
CA PHE A 240 -31.90 17.36 16.80
C PHE A 240 -30.79 17.16 15.77
N GLN A 241 -30.19 18.26 15.31
CA GLN A 241 -28.85 18.19 14.74
C GLN A 241 -27.95 17.72 15.89
N PRO A 242 -27.35 16.51 15.83
CA PRO A 242 -26.40 16.13 16.84
C PRO A 242 -25.25 17.14 16.76
N GLN A 243 -25.16 18.02 17.75
CA GLN A 243 -23.94 18.75 18.01
C GLN A 243 -22.93 17.70 18.46
N ILE A 244 -22.22 17.14 17.48
CA ILE A 244 -21.03 16.34 17.72
C ILE A 244 -20.05 17.30 18.38
N ASN A 245 -20.00 17.27 19.71
CA ASN A 245 -18.91 17.87 20.47
C ASN A 245 -17.62 17.29 19.88
N ARG A 246 -16.90 18.12 19.13
CA ARG A 246 -15.62 17.79 18.49
C ARG A 246 -14.47 17.73 19.48
N ASP A 247 -14.75 17.99 20.75
CA ASP A 247 -13.74 18.05 21.79
C ASP A 247 -14.04 16.91 22.75
N PHE A 248 -13.36 15.76 22.55
CA PHE A 248 -12.93 14.78 23.57
C PHE A 248 -12.44 13.53 22.85
N ILE A 249 -11.26 13.62 22.25
CA ILE A 249 -10.38 12.46 22.09
C ILE A 249 -9.58 12.37 23.39
N SER A 250 -10.23 11.94 24.49
CA SER A 250 -9.52 11.43 25.66
C SER A 250 -9.63 9.92 25.63
N GLU A 251 -8.52 9.29 25.28
CA GLU A 251 -8.03 8.03 25.82
C GLU A 251 -9.10 7.11 26.44
N ARG A 252 -9.62 6.20 25.61
CA ARG A 252 -10.27 4.99 26.13
C ARG A 252 -9.21 4.17 26.89
N PRO A 253 -9.40 3.83 28.17
CA PRO A 253 -8.62 2.77 28.80
C PRO A 253 -9.02 1.44 28.12
N ALA A 254 -8.03 0.73 27.60
CA ALA A 254 -8.22 -0.60 27.05
C ALA A 254 -8.78 -1.51 28.15
N LEU A 255 -9.96 -2.08 27.92
CA LEU A 255 -10.52 -3.18 28.69
C LEU A 255 -9.67 -4.44 28.43
N THR A 256 -8.50 -4.52 29.07
CA THR A 256 -7.78 -5.78 29.25
C THR A 256 -8.41 -6.49 30.43
N SER A 257 -9.28 -7.46 30.16
CA SER A 257 -9.66 -8.44 31.18
C SER A 257 -8.39 -9.15 31.65
N VAL A 258 -8.12 -9.09 32.96
CA VAL A 258 -7.08 -9.87 33.63
C VAL A 258 -7.35 -11.34 33.33
N ARG A 259 -6.53 -11.93 32.45
CA ARG A 259 -6.54 -13.34 32.14
C ARG A 259 -5.91 -14.06 33.32
N SER A 260 -6.73 -14.60 34.21
CA SER A 260 -6.27 -15.45 35.29
C SER A 260 -5.53 -16.67 34.70
N GLU A 261 -4.36 -16.95 35.28
CA GLU A 261 -3.54 -18.12 34.96
C GLU A 261 -4.24 -19.39 35.44
N ALA A 262 -5.16 -19.92 34.63
CA ALA A 262 -5.68 -21.26 34.82
C ALA A 262 -4.72 -22.25 34.14
N THR A 263 -3.94 -22.94 34.98
CA THR A 263 -3.17 -24.13 34.64
C THR A 263 -4.11 -25.31 34.35
N PHE A 264 -4.81 -25.27 33.21
CA PHE A 264 -5.56 -26.42 32.71
C PHE A 264 -4.74 -27.17 31.66
N LYS A 265 -4.15 -28.30 32.08
CA LYS A 265 -3.72 -29.37 31.17
C LYS A 265 -4.97 -30.11 30.69
N GLU A 266 -5.72 -29.50 29.78
CA GLU A 266 -6.72 -30.24 29.00
C GLU A 266 -6.06 -30.71 27.70
N GLU A 267 -5.80 -32.02 27.65
CA GLU A 267 -5.50 -32.71 26.40
C GLU A 267 -6.69 -32.52 25.46
N PHE A 268 -6.55 -31.62 24.49
CA PHE A 268 -7.55 -31.40 23.45
C PHE A 268 -7.89 -32.74 22.78
N PRO A 269 -9.14 -33.26 22.91
CA PRO A 269 -9.53 -34.53 22.29
C PRO A 269 -9.89 -34.35 20.81
N PHE A 270 -9.27 -33.40 20.11
CA PHE A 270 -9.51 -33.20 18.69
C PHE A 270 -8.65 -34.17 17.87
N ARG A 271 -9.10 -35.43 17.80
CA ARG A 271 -8.65 -36.37 16.78
C ARG A 271 -9.59 -36.23 15.58
N PRO A 272 -9.22 -35.47 14.53
CA PRO A 272 -10.07 -35.39 13.35
C PRO A 272 -10.24 -36.80 12.78
N THR A 273 -11.47 -37.30 12.83
CA THR A 273 -11.85 -38.56 12.18
C THR A 273 -11.86 -38.32 10.68
N LEU A 274 -11.07 -39.09 9.94
CA LEU A 274 -11.07 -39.06 8.49
C LEU A 274 -12.40 -39.60 7.97
N ASP A 275 -13.04 -38.86 7.07
CA ASP A 275 -14.23 -39.28 6.35
C ASP A 275 -14.01 -40.62 5.61
N GLU A 276 -15.05 -41.45 5.48
CA GLU A 276 -14.97 -42.77 4.84
C GLU A 276 -14.44 -42.70 3.41
N ASN A 277 -14.77 -41.63 2.68
CA ASN A 277 -14.23 -41.41 1.34
C ASN A 277 -12.71 -41.19 1.35
N SER A 278 -12.17 -40.52 2.36
CA SER A 278 -10.73 -40.33 2.53
C SER A 278 -10.03 -41.67 2.82
N MET A 279 -10.67 -42.54 3.61
CA MET A 279 -10.18 -43.91 3.86
C MET A 279 -10.22 -44.79 2.61
N LYS A 280 -11.25 -44.66 1.75
CA LYS A 280 -11.35 -45.37 0.45
C LYS A 280 -10.29 -44.90 -0.54
N ILE A 281 -9.95 -43.62 -0.55
CA ILE A 281 -8.87 -43.08 -1.39
C ILE A 281 -7.51 -43.56 -0.88
N ALA A 282 -7.26 -43.49 0.44
CA ALA A 282 -6.01 -43.95 1.04
C ALA A 282 -5.76 -45.46 0.78
N SER A 283 -6.79 -46.29 0.89
CA SER A 283 -6.70 -47.73 0.60
C SER A 283 -6.45 -48.01 -0.88
N ARG A 284 -7.10 -47.27 -1.81
CA ARG A 284 -6.78 -47.34 -3.25
C ARG A 284 -5.36 -46.89 -3.58
N LEU A 285 -4.79 -45.99 -2.79
CA LEU A 285 -3.46 -45.49 -3.04
C LEU A 285 -2.36 -46.48 -2.58
N GLY A 286 -2.68 -47.46 -1.75
CA GLY A 286 -1.71 -48.43 -1.25
C GLY A 286 -0.61 -47.77 -0.38
N PRO A 287 0.24 -48.57 0.27
CA PRO A 287 1.31 -48.05 1.13
C PRO A 287 2.28 -47.18 0.32
N PHE A 288 2.52 -45.97 0.82
CA PHE A 288 3.33 -44.93 0.17
C PHE A 288 4.73 -45.42 -0.29
N GLY A 289 5.29 -46.45 0.36
CA GLY A 289 6.60 -47.00 0.05
C GLY A 289 6.74 -47.64 -1.34
N ASN A 290 5.66 -48.13 -1.96
CA ASN A 290 5.75 -48.93 -3.19
C ASN A 290 5.54 -48.15 -4.50
N ARG A 291 5.29 -46.84 -4.42
CA ARG A 291 5.07 -46.01 -5.62
C ARG A 291 6.34 -45.39 -6.19
N SER A 292 7.40 -45.27 -5.39
CA SER A 292 8.62 -44.59 -5.83
C SER A 292 9.64 -45.49 -6.54
N THR A 293 9.47 -46.81 -6.51
CA THR A 293 10.50 -47.76 -6.97
C THR A 293 10.20 -48.42 -8.31
N LYS A 294 9.05 -48.13 -8.94
CA LYS A 294 8.73 -48.59 -10.29
C LYS A 294 9.13 -47.56 -11.35
N HIS A 295 10.39 -47.14 -11.33
CA HIS A 295 11.00 -46.63 -12.56
C HIS A 295 11.42 -47.86 -13.37
N SER A 296 10.77 -48.05 -14.51
CA SER A 296 11.20 -49.01 -15.52
C SER A 296 12.68 -48.80 -15.79
N ARG A 297 13.44 -49.90 -15.66
CA ARG A 297 14.87 -50.01 -15.93
C ARG A 297 15.08 -49.79 -17.42
N ILE A 298 15.10 -48.52 -17.85
CA ILE A 298 15.55 -48.14 -19.19
C ILE A 298 17.07 -48.25 -19.13
N GLU A 299 17.62 -49.19 -19.89
CA GLU A 299 19.06 -49.37 -20.05
C GLU A 299 19.65 -48.05 -20.57
N ALA A 300 20.37 -47.36 -19.69
CA ALA A 300 20.93 -46.05 -19.98
C ALA A 300 22.19 -46.24 -20.83
N GLU A 301 22.09 -45.87 -22.11
CA GLU A 301 23.29 -45.56 -22.89
C GLU A 301 24.11 -44.46 -22.18
N PRO A 302 25.45 -44.58 -22.16
CA PRO A 302 26.32 -43.64 -21.47
C PRO A 302 26.34 -42.28 -22.19
N PHE A 303 25.45 -41.38 -21.80
CA PHE A 303 25.47 -40.00 -22.27
C PHE A 303 26.75 -39.29 -21.77
N PRO A 304 27.59 -38.71 -22.66
CA PRO A 304 28.87 -38.08 -22.30
C PRO A 304 28.73 -36.72 -21.62
N PHE A 305 27.50 -36.23 -21.40
CA PHE A 305 27.26 -34.94 -20.78
C PHE A 305 27.29 -35.05 -19.26
N LYS A 306 28.45 -34.75 -18.66
CA LYS A 306 28.61 -34.53 -17.22
C LYS A 306 28.49 -33.03 -16.94
N PRO A 307 27.30 -32.47 -16.65
CA PRO A 307 27.20 -31.07 -16.30
C PRO A 307 28.04 -30.81 -15.05
N SER A 308 29.04 -29.94 -15.17
CA SER A 308 29.77 -29.43 -14.02
C SER A 308 28.81 -28.53 -13.22
N ILE A 309 28.15 -29.11 -12.23
CA ILE A 309 27.35 -28.36 -11.26
C ILE A 309 28.33 -27.45 -10.52
N ASN A 310 28.25 -26.15 -10.78
CA ASN A 310 28.99 -25.15 -10.02
C ASN A 310 28.69 -25.37 -8.53
N LYS A 311 29.73 -25.71 -7.75
CA LYS A 311 29.68 -25.94 -6.29
C LYS A 311 29.36 -24.67 -5.49
N SER A 312 28.74 -23.66 -6.10
CA SER A 312 28.31 -22.42 -5.45
C SER A 312 26.90 -22.56 -4.86
N THR A 313 26.53 -23.78 -4.46
CA THR A 313 25.45 -23.97 -3.52
C THR A 313 25.96 -23.56 -2.14
N ASN A 314 25.85 -22.26 -1.82
CA ASN A 314 25.40 -21.88 -0.49
C ASN A 314 23.95 -22.38 -0.35
N ILE A 315 23.76 -23.70 -0.42
CA ILE A 315 22.60 -24.36 0.15
C ILE A 315 22.72 -23.98 1.62
N ASP A 316 21.79 -23.15 2.06
CA ASP A 316 21.59 -22.80 3.45
C ASP A 316 21.89 -24.05 4.30
N PRO A 317 22.89 -24.05 5.21
CA PRO A 317 23.32 -25.25 5.93
C PRO A 317 22.16 -25.94 6.65
N ARG A 318 21.04 -25.24 6.85
CA ARG A 318 19.77 -25.75 7.37
C ARG A 318 19.05 -26.76 6.46
N ALA A 319 19.34 -26.81 5.16
CA ALA A 319 18.77 -27.80 4.25
C ALA A 319 19.36 -29.21 4.44
N ARG A 320 20.39 -29.36 5.29
CA ARG A 320 20.91 -30.66 5.76
C ARG A 320 20.33 -31.09 7.10
N SER A 321 19.30 -30.41 7.62
CA SER A 321 18.64 -30.92 8.82
C SER A 321 18.05 -32.30 8.51
N THR A 322 18.22 -33.23 9.44
CA THR A 322 17.59 -34.56 9.38
C THR A 322 16.07 -34.50 9.54
N SER A 323 15.52 -33.30 9.76
CA SER A 323 14.09 -33.12 9.93
C SER A 323 13.37 -33.12 8.57
N PRO A 324 12.17 -33.70 8.48
CA PRO A 324 11.37 -33.63 7.27
C PRO A 324 11.17 -32.18 6.83
N ARG A 325 11.32 -31.89 5.53
CA ARG A 325 11.22 -30.53 4.96
C ARG A 325 9.98 -29.75 5.41
N TRP A 326 8.85 -30.43 5.58
CA TRP A 326 7.61 -29.80 6.05
C TRP A 326 7.73 -29.27 7.49
N LYS A 327 8.48 -29.97 8.36
CA LYS A 327 8.73 -29.54 9.74
C LYS A 327 9.54 -28.24 9.74
N GLY A 328 10.59 -28.17 8.93
CA GLY A 328 11.36 -26.92 8.76
C GLY A 328 10.53 -25.75 8.23
N LEU A 329 9.54 -25.98 7.36
CA LEU A 329 8.62 -24.93 6.90
C LEU A 329 7.61 -24.48 7.98
N TYR A 330 7.20 -25.38 8.85
CA TYR A 330 6.37 -25.05 10.01
C TYR A 330 7.16 -24.27 11.05
N ASP A 331 8.37 -24.72 11.36
CA ASP A 331 9.29 -24.06 12.29
C ASP A 331 9.62 -22.65 11.78
N LEU A 332 9.91 -22.48 10.48
CA LEU A 332 10.10 -21.15 9.85
C LEU A 332 8.88 -20.23 9.96
N ASN A 333 7.67 -20.78 9.83
CA ASN A 333 6.45 -19.97 9.99
C ASN A 333 6.23 -19.60 11.46
N PHE A 334 6.59 -20.47 12.39
CA PHE A 334 6.52 -20.21 13.81
C PHE A 334 7.53 -19.13 14.21
N GLU A 335 8.80 -19.29 13.85
CA GLU A 335 9.86 -18.27 14.03
C GLU A 335 9.45 -16.91 13.43
N LYS A 336 8.82 -16.92 12.25
CA LYS A 336 8.34 -15.68 11.61
C LYS A 336 7.22 -15.02 12.40
N ARG A 337 6.29 -15.79 12.97
CA ARG A 337 5.21 -15.26 13.81
C ARG A 337 5.77 -14.70 15.12
N GLU A 338 6.63 -15.45 15.78
CA GLU A 338 7.33 -15.03 16.99
C GLU A 338 8.11 -13.73 16.76
N LYS A 339 8.83 -13.62 15.64
CA LYS A 339 9.53 -12.38 15.29
C LYS A 339 8.58 -11.19 15.06
N ILE A 340 7.40 -11.42 14.47
CA ILE A 340 6.40 -10.36 14.30
C ILE A 340 5.80 -9.95 15.64
N GLU A 341 5.60 -10.90 16.55
CA GLU A 341 5.14 -10.67 17.93
C GLU A 341 6.16 -9.83 18.70
N ILE A 342 7.44 -10.18 18.63
CA ILE A 342 8.55 -9.42 19.23
C ILE A 342 8.56 -7.98 18.69
N LEU A 343 8.49 -7.78 17.37
CA LEU A 343 8.46 -6.45 16.77
C LEU A 343 7.23 -5.63 17.18
N ARG A 344 6.08 -6.28 17.39
CA ARG A 344 4.87 -5.61 17.91
C ARG A 344 5.05 -5.19 19.36
N ASN A 345 5.65 -6.06 20.18
CA ASN A 345 5.93 -5.76 21.58
C ASN A 345 6.97 -4.65 21.71
N GLU A 346 8.08 -4.72 20.97
CA GLU A 346 9.09 -3.66 20.90
C GLU A 346 8.46 -2.33 20.45
N PHE A 347 7.55 -2.35 19.47
CA PHE A 347 6.84 -1.15 19.05
C PHE A 347 5.94 -0.59 20.16
N GLN A 348 5.21 -1.46 20.87
CA GLN A 348 4.39 -1.03 22.02
C GLN A 348 5.23 -0.53 23.20
N GLU A 349 6.37 -1.15 23.45
CA GLU A 349 7.32 -0.77 24.51
C GLU A 349 7.98 0.57 24.16
N SER A 350 8.38 0.77 22.91
CA SER A 350 8.87 2.07 22.41
C SER A 350 7.81 3.18 22.43
N GLN A 351 6.52 2.82 22.42
CA GLN A 351 5.43 3.78 22.65
C GLN A 351 5.20 4.07 24.15
N ARG A 352 5.58 3.16 25.05
CA ARG A 352 5.55 3.37 26.50
C ARG A 352 6.75 4.16 27.00
N ASP A 353 7.86 4.11 26.27
CA ASP A 353 8.98 5.05 26.39
C ASP A 353 8.58 6.45 25.87
N LEU A 354 7.59 7.06 26.52
CA LEU A 354 7.10 8.43 26.26
C LEU A 354 8.15 9.50 26.59
N GLU A 355 9.34 9.11 27.06
CA GLU A 355 10.53 9.95 27.06
C GLU A 355 11.32 9.80 25.76
N CYS A 356 10.65 9.94 24.62
CA CYS A 356 11.34 10.30 23.38
C CYS A 356 11.92 11.71 23.57
N THR A 357 13.08 11.84 24.22
CA THR A 357 13.79 13.12 24.43
C THR A 357 14.15 13.82 23.13
N PHE A 358 14.06 13.12 21.99
CA PHE A 358 14.13 13.69 20.67
C PHE A 358 12.74 14.17 20.22
N HIS A 359 12.31 15.29 20.81
CA HIS A 359 11.31 16.16 20.19
C HIS A 359 12.09 17.13 19.29
N PRO A 360 12.38 16.82 18.01
CA PRO A 360 12.93 17.83 17.14
C PRO A 360 11.94 18.98 17.19
N LYS A 361 12.39 20.13 17.72
CA LYS A 361 11.63 21.37 17.62
C LYS A 361 11.50 21.61 16.13
N THR A 362 10.42 21.12 15.53
CA THR A 362 10.04 21.51 14.18
C THR A 362 9.67 22.97 14.34
N THR A 363 10.65 23.84 14.16
CA THR A 363 10.54 25.30 14.20
C THR A 363 9.66 25.83 13.08
N SER A 364 9.04 24.98 12.26
CA SER A 364 7.85 25.37 11.54
C SER A 364 6.75 25.63 12.57
N PRO A 365 6.33 26.88 12.81
CA PRO A 365 5.07 27.11 13.51
C PRO A 365 4.02 26.20 12.88
N VAL A 366 3.09 25.68 13.68
CA VAL A 366 1.88 25.04 13.18
C VAL A 366 1.13 26.12 12.39
N THR A 367 1.60 26.36 11.18
CA THR A 367 0.92 27.18 10.20
C THR A 367 -0.34 26.39 9.98
N SER A 368 -1.44 26.92 10.50
CA SER A 368 -2.80 26.53 10.19
C SER A 368 -2.90 26.45 8.67
N THR A 369 -2.52 25.30 8.14
CA THR A 369 -2.49 25.03 6.73
C THR A 369 -3.89 24.56 6.48
N ASP A 370 -4.68 25.49 5.97
CA ASP A 370 -6.06 25.28 5.57
C ASP A 370 -6.22 23.85 5.01
N PRO A 371 -7.03 22.99 5.66
CA PRO A 371 -7.16 21.59 5.29
C PRO A 371 -7.54 21.44 3.82
N SER A 372 -8.20 22.44 3.23
CA SER A 372 -8.52 22.50 1.80
C SER A 372 -7.26 22.45 0.93
N LYS A 373 -6.21 23.22 1.26
CA LYS A 373 -4.95 23.24 0.51
C LYS A 373 -4.20 21.91 0.62
N THR A 374 -4.27 21.27 1.78
CA THR A 374 -3.66 19.94 2.01
C THR A 374 -4.37 18.87 1.19
N ILE A 375 -5.70 18.86 1.18
CA ILE A 375 -6.51 17.95 0.37
C ILE A 375 -6.20 18.18 -1.12
N GLN A 376 -6.15 19.43 -1.56
CA GLN A 376 -5.84 19.77 -2.96
C GLN A 376 -4.42 19.32 -3.35
N ARG A 377 -3.43 19.44 -2.45
CA ARG A 377 -2.08 18.93 -2.66
C ARG A 377 -2.06 17.41 -2.80
N LEU A 378 -2.78 16.68 -1.93
CA LEU A 378 -2.87 15.22 -1.98
C LEU A 378 -3.56 14.75 -3.27
N TYR A 379 -4.63 15.42 -3.68
CA TYR A 379 -5.32 15.14 -4.93
C TYR A 379 -4.43 15.37 -6.15
N ASN A 380 -3.69 16.49 -6.18
CA ASN A 380 -2.72 16.76 -7.26
C ASN A 380 -1.59 15.73 -7.29
N TRP A 381 -1.10 15.30 -6.12
CA TRP A 381 -0.08 14.26 -6.03
C TRP A 381 -0.60 12.91 -6.55
N GLU A 382 -1.82 12.53 -6.18
CA GLU A 382 -2.46 11.31 -6.68
C GLU A 382 -2.63 11.35 -8.20
N ARG A 383 -3.10 12.48 -8.74
CA ARG A 383 -3.26 12.70 -10.18
C ARG A 383 -1.94 12.60 -10.95
N LEU A 384 -0.85 13.20 -10.43
CA LEU A 384 0.47 13.11 -11.05
C LEU A 384 1.02 11.68 -10.99
N LYS A 385 0.80 10.97 -9.87
CA LYS A 385 1.20 9.59 -9.71
C LYS A 385 0.48 8.66 -10.69
N THR A 386 -0.83 8.82 -10.86
CA THR A 386 -1.60 8.00 -11.81
C THR A 386 -1.20 8.28 -13.26
N SER A 387 -1.04 9.55 -13.64
CA SER A 387 -0.54 9.94 -14.97
C SER A 387 0.82 9.30 -15.29
N ARG A 388 1.75 9.34 -14.33
CA ARG A 388 3.08 8.72 -14.51
C ARG A 388 3.01 7.21 -14.65
N ILE A 389 2.09 6.55 -13.95
CA ILE A 389 1.85 5.09 -14.10
C ILE A 389 1.28 4.79 -15.49
N GLU A 390 0.37 5.61 -16.01
CA GLU A 390 -0.21 5.47 -17.34
C GLU A 390 0.84 5.67 -18.44
N GLU A 391 1.67 6.69 -18.35
CA GLU A 391 2.79 6.93 -19.27
C GLU A 391 3.75 5.73 -19.31
N ILE A 392 4.08 5.14 -18.16
CA ILE A 392 4.93 3.95 -18.09
C ILE A 392 4.25 2.74 -18.75
N LYS A 393 2.94 2.56 -18.52
CA LYS A 393 2.17 1.46 -19.14
C LYS A 393 2.10 1.62 -20.66
N GLU A 394 1.85 2.83 -21.14
CA GLU A 394 1.78 3.13 -22.57
C GLU A 394 3.13 2.94 -23.24
N LYS A 395 4.20 3.46 -22.63
CA LYS A 395 5.57 3.24 -23.13
C LYS A 395 5.89 1.75 -23.23
N LYS A 396 5.55 0.97 -22.19
CA LYS A 396 5.76 -0.48 -22.20
C LYS A 396 4.91 -1.19 -23.27
N ALA A 397 3.66 -0.76 -23.47
CA ALA A 397 2.81 -1.31 -24.53
C ALA A 397 3.37 -1.02 -25.93
N ASN A 398 3.93 0.18 -26.14
CA ASN A 398 4.59 0.54 -27.39
C ASN A 398 5.89 -0.25 -27.58
N GLU A 399 6.71 -0.41 -26.55
CA GLU A 399 7.89 -1.28 -26.58
C GLU A 399 7.51 -2.74 -26.88
N ASP A 400 6.41 -3.25 -26.33
CA ASP A 400 5.91 -4.61 -26.62
C ASP A 400 5.43 -4.75 -28.07
N LEU A 401 4.82 -3.71 -28.66
CA LEU A 401 4.41 -3.68 -30.07
C LEU A 401 5.63 -3.60 -31.01
N GLU A 402 6.63 -2.78 -30.69
CA GLU A 402 7.87 -2.67 -31.46
C GLU A 402 8.71 -3.95 -31.39
N ASN A 403 8.77 -4.59 -30.21
CA ASN A 403 9.47 -5.85 -30.00
C ASN A 403 8.62 -7.08 -30.35
N CYS A 404 7.40 -6.89 -30.86
CA CYS A 404 6.55 -8.00 -31.29
C CYS A 404 7.16 -8.68 -32.51
N THR A 405 7.86 -9.79 -32.26
CA THR A 405 8.43 -10.67 -33.29
C THR A 405 7.36 -11.49 -34.00
N PHE A 406 6.14 -11.54 -33.46
CA PHE A 406 4.98 -12.13 -34.11
C PHE A 406 4.50 -11.22 -35.24
N LYS A 407 5.13 -11.38 -36.41
CA LYS A 407 4.64 -10.88 -37.69
C LYS A 407 3.88 -12.04 -38.33
N PRO A 408 2.56 -12.18 -38.14
CA PRO A 408 1.82 -13.25 -38.79
C PRO A 408 2.05 -13.10 -40.29
N SER A 409 2.77 -14.07 -40.86
CA SER A 409 2.97 -14.15 -42.30
C SER A 409 1.62 -14.48 -42.89
N LEU A 410 0.89 -13.46 -43.36
CA LEU A 410 -0.30 -13.63 -44.19
C LEU A 410 0.14 -14.08 -45.59
N GLN A 411 0.94 -15.15 -45.67
CA GLN A 411 1.20 -15.86 -46.89
C GLN A 411 -0.01 -16.73 -47.20
N ALA A 412 -0.90 -16.17 -48.00
CA ALA A 412 -1.38 -16.73 -49.24
C ALA A 412 -2.73 -16.09 -49.50
N LYS A 413 -2.77 -15.22 -50.52
CA LYS A 413 -4.00 -15.02 -51.27
C LYS A 413 -4.36 -16.39 -51.82
N PRO A 414 -5.49 -17.03 -51.47
CA PRO A 414 -6.11 -17.91 -52.44
C PRO A 414 -6.39 -17.02 -53.64
N ASN A 415 -6.12 -17.50 -54.86
CA ASN A 415 -6.69 -16.90 -56.06
C ASN A 415 -8.22 -16.95 -55.89
N TYR A 416 -8.79 -15.94 -55.24
CA TYR A 416 -10.21 -15.70 -55.25
C TYR A 416 -10.48 -15.00 -56.57
N ASP A 417 -11.06 -15.77 -57.49
CA ASP A 417 -11.72 -15.22 -58.67
C ASP A 417 -12.61 -14.04 -58.24
N GLU A 418 -12.58 -12.98 -59.04
CA GLU A 418 -13.21 -11.68 -58.78
C GLU A 418 -14.74 -11.74 -58.60
N SER A 419 -15.36 -12.92 -58.73
CA SER A 419 -16.80 -13.13 -58.63
C SER A 419 -17.35 -13.34 -57.22
N ASP A 420 -16.52 -13.44 -56.17
CA ASP A 420 -17.01 -13.70 -54.81
C ASP A 420 -17.32 -12.40 -54.02
N GLU A 421 -18.34 -11.67 -54.46
CA GLU A 421 -18.87 -10.47 -53.76
C GLU A 421 -19.32 -10.75 -52.32
N PHE A 422 -19.60 -12.01 -51.99
CA PHE A 422 -20.06 -12.42 -50.66
C PHE A 422 -18.96 -12.29 -49.60
N ALA A 423 -17.71 -12.63 -49.93
CA ALA A 423 -16.58 -12.51 -49.02
C ALA A 423 -16.24 -11.03 -48.70
N ARG A 424 -16.39 -10.12 -49.68
CA ARG A 424 -16.20 -8.68 -49.45
C ARG A 424 -17.26 -8.10 -48.52
N ARG A 425 -18.53 -8.50 -48.67
CA ARG A 425 -19.60 -8.07 -47.74
C ARG A 425 -19.38 -8.56 -46.32
N SER A 426 -18.90 -9.80 -46.14
CA SER A 426 -18.64 -10.38 -44.81
C SER A 426 -17.55 -9.63 -44.03
N VAL A 427 -16.44 -9.27 -44.67
CA VAL A 427 -15.35 -8.54 -44.01
C VAL A 427 -15.76 -7.09 -43.72
N GLN A 428 -16.49 -6.44 -44.64
CA GLN A 428 -17.00 -5.09 -44.43
C GLN A 428 -18.04 -5.06 -43.29
N GLU A 429 -18.97 -6.01 -43.25
CA GLU A 429 -19.93 -6.16 -42.14
C GLU A 429 -19.21 -6.42 -40.82
N PHE A 430 -18.16 -7.24 -40.81
CA PHE A 430 -17.39 -7.51 -39.60
C PHE A 430 -16.65 -6.25 -39.10
N LEU A 431 -16.05 -5.49 -40.01
CA LEU A 431 -15.42 -4.20 -39.68
C LEU A 431 -16.45 -3.18 -39.18
N ASP A 432 -17.62 -3.09 -39.81
CA ASP A 432 -18.72 -2.23 -39.37
C ASP A 432 -19.28 -2.67 -38.01
N LYS A 433 -19.32 -3.97 -37.72
CA LYS A 433 -19.73 -4.50 -36.41
C LYS A 433 -18.72 -4.18 -35.32
N LEU A 434 -17.43 -4.14 -35.66
CA LEU A 434 -16.34 -3.77 -34.74
C LEU A 434 -16.32 -2.26 -34.47
N THR A 435 -16.53 -1.43 -35.50
CA THR A 435 -16.56 0.03 -35.34
C THR A 435 -17.85 0.49 -34.66
N LYS A 436 -19.01 -0.10 -34.95
CA LYS A 436 -20.28 0.25 -34.27
C LYS A 436 -20.35 -0.19 -32.80
N LYS A 437 -19.60 -1.21 -32.38
CA LYS A 437 -19.56 -1.65 -30.96
C LYS A 437 -18.61 -0.85 -30.05
N LYS A 438 -17.71 -0.03 -30.61
CA LYS A 438 -16.75 0.76 -29.82
C LYS A 438 -17.27 2.10 -29.26
N PRO A 439 -18.07 2.92 -29.97
CA PRO A 439 -18.46 4.22 -29.42
C PRO A 439 -19.39 4.08 -28.22
N GLU A 440 -20.28 3.09 -28.18
CA GLU A 440 -21.27 2.96 -27.10
C GLU A 440 -20.64 2.70 -25.71
N LYS A 441 -19.52 1.95 -25.65
CA LYS A 441 -18.85 1.68 -24.38
C LYS A 441 -17.92 2.80 -23.92
N GLN A 442 -17.28 3.51 -24.85
CA GLN A 442 -16.45 4.67 -24.49
C GLN A 442 -17.30 5.89 -24.14
N PHE A 443 -18.41 6.14 -24.86
CA PHE A 443 -19.38 7.16 -24.47
C PHE A 443 -20.04 6.82 -23.14
N SER A 444 -20.46 5.56 -22.92
CA SER A 444 -21.02 5.14 -21.63
C SER A 444 -20.06 5.36 -20.46
N TYR A 445 -18.76 5.10 -20.62
CA TYR A 445 -17.80 5.34 -19.54
C TYR A 445 -17.60 6.83 -19.25
N MET A 446 -17.46 7.67 -20.29
CA MET A 446 -17.32 9.12 -20.16
C MET A 446 -18.59 9.79 -19.61
N GLN A 447 -19.76 9.35 -20.05
CA GLN A 447 -21.07 9.85 -19.60
C GLN A 447 -21.38 9.39 -18.17
N ASN A 448 -20.97 8.17 -17.78
CA ASN A 448 -21.04 7.72 -16.38
C ASN A 448 -20.06 8.47 -15.48
N TYR A 449 -18.89 8.86 -16.00
CA TYR A 449 -17.91 9.66 -15.25
C TYR A 449 -18.40 11.11 -15.05
N GLN A 450 -19.00 11.71 -16.08
CA GLN A 450 -19.66 13.03 -15.99
C GLN A 450 -20.91 12.99 -15.10
N MET A 451 -21.79 11.98 -15.23
CA MET A 451 -22.92 11.83 -14.32
C MET A 451 -22.49 11.69 -12.86
N LYS A 452 -21.39 10.98 -12.56
CA LYS A 452 -20.85 10.89 -11.20
C LYS A 452 -20.28 12.22 -10.68
N GLN A 453 -19.80 13.10 -11.56
CA GLN A 453 -19.38 14.45 -11.18
C GLN A 453 -20.59 15.35 -10.95
N ASP A 454 -21.62 15.25 -11.79
CA ASP A 454 -22.86 16.02 -11.66
C ASP A 454 -23.70 15.58 -10.44
N TYR A 455 -23.67 14.30 -10.07
CA TYR A 455 -24.28 13.80 -8.81
C TYR A 455 -23.59 14.32 -7.54
N LYS A 456 -22.32 14.74 -7.63
CA LYS A 456 -21.62 15.40 -6.52
C LYS A 456 -21.88 16.91 -6.45
N GLN A 457 -22.40 17.51 -7.51
CA GLN A 457 -22.70 18.94 -7.58
C GLN A 457 -24.20 19.27 -7.52
N LYS A 458 -25.09 18.32 -7.82
CA LYS A 458 -26.50 18.44 -7.51
C LYS A 458 -26.69 18.30 -6.01
N LYS A 459 -27.01 19.42 -5.35
CA LYS A 459 -27.64 19.44 -4.02
C LYS A 459 -28.76 18.41 -4.03
N ILE A 460 -28.65 17.41 -3.18
CA ILE A 460 -29.70 16.44 -2.91
C ILE A 460 -30.92 17.26 -2.46
N PRO A 461 -32.09 17.15 -3.11
CA PRO A 461 -33.32 17.69 -2.54
C PRO A 461 -33.55 16.99 -1.21
N ASP A 462 -33.72 17.76 -0.13
CA ASP A 462 -33.73 17.31 1.27
C ASP A 462 -34.80 16.24 1.64
N ASP A 463 -35.62 15.77 0.69
CA ASP A 463 -36.83 14.97 0.93
C ASP A 463 -36.73 13.47 0.61
N LEU A 464 -35.56 12.93 0.22
CA LEU A 464 -35.43 11.49 -0.14
C LEU A 464 -34.18 10.82 0.45
N SER A 465 -33.86 11.09 1.71
CA SER A 465 -32.96 10.21 2.48
C SER A 465 -33.73 8.97 2.95
N ILE A 466 -33.39 7.82 2.37
CA ILE A 466 -33.76 6.52 2.92
C ILE A 466 -33.02 6.39 4.27
N PRO A 467 -33.72 6.19 5.40
CA PRO A 467 -33.05 6.07 6.68
C PRO A 467 -32.27 4.74 6.68
N LEU A 468 -30.95 4.85 6.73
CA LEU A 468 -30.10 3.76 7.19
C LEU A 468 -30.43 3.58 8.69
N ILE A 469 -31.11 2.48 9.02
CA ILE A 469 -31.24 2.04 10.41
C ILE A 469 -29.89 1.44 10.81
N ASP A 470 -28.95 2.31 11.15
CA ASP A 470 -27.84 1.93 12.02
C ASP A 470 -28.35 2.13 13.45
N GLY A 471 -28.91 1.06 14.01
CA GLY A 471 -29.23 1.04 15.43
C GLY A 471 -27.94 1.14 16.22
N ASP A 472 -27.70 2.30 16.84
CA ASP A 472 -26.64 2.49 17.81
C ASP A 472 -26.85 1.50 18.97
N ILE A 473 -25.95 0.51 19.06
CA ILE A 473 -25.80 -0.39 20.22
C ILE A 473 -25.26 0.39 21.45
N ASN A 474 -25.06 1.70 21.32
CA ASN A 474 -24.41 2.57 22.30
C ASN A 474 -25.37 3.61 22.91
N SER A 475 -26.65 3.24 23.02
CA SER A 475 -27.62 4.01 23.81
C SER A 475 -27.42 3.71 25.30
N MET A 476 -27.30 4.73 26.14
CA MET A 476 -27.28 4.62 27.61
C MET A 476 -28.45 3.80 28.18
N GLN A 477 -29.51 3.57 27.41
CA GLN A 477 -30.63 2.70 27.78
C GLN A 477 -30.21 1.23 27.89
N TYR A 478 -29.13 0.80 27.22
CA TYR A 478 -28.62 -0.56 27.35
C TYR A 478 -27.86 -0.75 28.67
N ASP A 479 -27.13 0.28 29.12
CA ASP A 479 -26.42 0.26 30.41
C ASP A 479 -27.40 0.34 31.58
N GLU A 480 -28.47 1.15 31.47
CA GLU A 480 -29.56 1.16 32.46
C GLU A 480 -30.28 -0.20 32.53
N ALA A 481 -30.56 -0.84 31.38
CA ALA A 481 -31.20 -2.15 31.35
C ALA A 481 -30.30 -3.27 31.93
N ILE A 482 -28.97 -3.19 31.73
CA ILE A 482 -28.01 -4.13 32.33
C ILE A 482 -27.94 -3.92 33.85
N GLN A 483 -27.96 -2.65 34.30
CA GLN A 483 -27.91 -2.33 35.72
C GLN A 483 -29.20 -2.73 36.45
N GLU A 484 -30.37 -2.52 35.83
CA GLU A 484 -31.66 -2.97 36.36
C GLU A 484 -31.75 -4.52 36.42
N LEU A 485 -31.17 -5.22 35.44
CA LEU A 485 -31.06 -6.69 35.44
C LEU A 485 -30.13 -7.19 36.56
N HIS A 486 -29.02 -6.47 36.79
CA HIS A 486 -28.05 -6.80 37.83
C HIS A 486 -28.63 -6.60 39.24
N ASP A 487 -29.39 -5.53 39.44
CA ASP A 487 -30.08 -5.24 40.71
C ASP A 487 -31.21 -6.24 40.99
N LEU A 488 -31.93 -6.69 39.94
CA LEU A 488 -32.93 -7.76 40.07
C LEU A 488 -32.29 -9.09 40.47
N LEU A 489 -31.13 -9.46 39.90
CA LEU A 489 -30.44 -10.69 40.25
C LEU A 489 -29.95 -10.70 41.70
N HIS A 490 -29.48 -9.55 42.21
CA HIS A 490 -29.07 -9.41 43.61
C HIS A 490 -30.24 -9.36 44.60
N LYS A 491 -31.46 -9.15 44.15
CA LYS A 491 -32.65 -9.14 45.02
C LYS A 491 -33.22 -10.54 45.29
N TYR A 492 -32.84 -11.53 44.47
CA TYR A 492 -33.36 -12.91 44.55
C TYR A 492 -32.31 -13.95 45.00
N TYR A 493 -31.08 -13.51 45.29
CA TYR A 493 -30.07 -14.24 46.04
C TYR A 493 -29.84 -13.54 47.37
#